data_AF-A0A849J3E4-F1
#
_entry.id   AF-A0A849J3E4-F1
#
_cell.length_a   1.000
_cell.length_b   1.000
_cell.length_c   1.000
_cell.angle_alpha   90.00
_cell.angle_beta   90.00
_cell.angle_gamma   90.00
#
_symmetry.space_group_name_H-M   'P 1'
#
loop_
_entity.id
_entity.type
_entity.pdbx_description
1 polymer ?
#
loop_
_entity_poly.entity_id
_entity_poly.type
_entity_poly.pdbx_seq_one_letter_code
_entity_poly.pdbx_strand_id
1 'polypeptide(L)' 'MPKKALVTGLASFWGAKAAQHLVDSGDFDLIVGVDTRAPHEAIDGVDFIVSDQSYSSLARLVKKSGVDTIIH' A
#
# COMPACT_ATOMS: atom_id res chain seq x y z
N MET A 1 1.31 -17.81 7.28
CA MET A 1 1.25 -16.57 8.08
C MET A 1 0.52 -15.54 7.25
N PRO A 2 -0.32 -14.68 7.85
CA PRO A 2 -1.06 -13.70 7.08
C PRO A 2 -0.10 -12.69 6.44
N LYS A 3 -0.17 -12.50 5.12
CA LYS A 3 0.77 -11.63 4.39
C LYS A 3 0.21 -10.21 4.31
N LYS A 4 1.08 -9.24 4.52
CA LYS A 4 0.69 -7.83 4.51
C LYS A 4 1.60 -7.04 3.57
N ALA A 5 0.99 -6.24 2.69
CA ALA A 5 1.70 -5.43 1.72
C ALA A 5 1.52 -3.93 1.98
N LEU A 6 2.59 -3.19 1.70
CA LEU A 6 2.59 -1.73 1.61
C LEU A 6 2.99 -1.33 0.20
N VAL A 7 2.13 -0.56 -0.47
CA VAL A 7 2.37 0.00 -1.80
C VAL A 7 2.60 1.49 -1.69
N THR A 8 3.80 1.96 -1.98
CA THR A 8 4.04 3.41 -2.08
C THR A 8 3.82 3.89 -3.51
N GLY A 9 3.43 5.15 -3.67
CA GLY A 9 3.11 5.66 -5.00
C GLY A 9 1.79 5.10 -5.55
N LEU A 10 0.83 4.78 -4.66
CA LEU A 10 -0.46 4.17 -5.04
C LEU A 10 -1.20 4.99 -6.10
N ALA A 11 -1.09 6.32 -6.09
CA ALA A 11 -1.74 7.20 -7.05
C ALA A 11 -1.03 7.24 -8.42
N SER A 12 0.12 6.58 -8.56
CA SER A 12 0.78 6.40 -9.86
C SER A 12 0.17 5.23 -10.65
N PHE A 13 0.35 5.26 -11.97
CA PHE A 13 -0.12 4.19 -12.84
C PHE A 13 0.39 2.81 -12.42
N TRP A 14 1.69 2.70 -12.13
CA TRP A 14 2.31 1.43 -11.77
C TRP A 14 2.01 1.01 -10.33
N GLY A 15 1.93 1.96 -9.39
CA GLY A 15 1.51 1.67 -8.02
C GLY A 15 0.10 1.12 -7.96
N ALA A 16 -0.85 1.74 -8.68
CA ALA A 16 -2.22 1.25 -8.78
C ALA A 16 -2.28 -0.15 -9.42
N LYS A 17 -1.54 -0.37 -10.52
CA LYS A 17 -1.50 -1.69 -11.17
C LYS A 17 -0.88 -2.78 -10.29
N ALA A 18 0.19 -2.46 -9.58
CA ALA A 18 0.79 -3.39 -8.64
C ALA A 18 -0.18 -3.75 -7.51
N ALA A 19 -0.85 -2.75 -6.93
CA ALA A 19 -1.85 -2.98 -5.88
C ALA A 19 -3.01 -3.87 -6.37
N GLN A 20 -3.52 -3.63 -7.59
CA GLN A 20 -4.55 -4.49 -8.18
C GLN A 20 -4.08 -5.94 -8.32
N HIS A 21 -2.85 -6.16 -8.79
CA HIS A 21 -2.29 -7.50 -8.89
C HIS A 21 -2.16 -8.21 -7.53
N LEU A 22 -1.89 -7.49 -6.45
CA LEU A 22 -1.84 -8.06 -5.10
C LEU A 22 -3.24 -8.44 -4.59
N VAL A 23 -4.26 -7.63 -4.89
CA VAL A 23 -5.65 -7.95 -4.57
C VAL A 23 -6.08 -9.21 -5.32
N ASP A 24 -5.82 -9.24 -6.63
CA ASP A 24 -6.24 -10.34 -7.52
C ASP A 24 -5.55 -11.67 -7.16
N SER A 25 -4.37 -11.64 -6.55
CA SER A 25 -3.67 -12.86 -6.14
C SER A 25 -4.32 -13.55 -4.94
N GLY A 26 -5.05 -12.81 -4.09
CA GLY A 26 -5.65 -13.32 -2.86
C GLY A 26 -4.63 -13.79 -1.81
N ASP A 27 -3.33 -13.50 -2.01
CA ASP A 27 -2.26 -13.91 -1.10
C ASP A 27 -2.12 -13.01 0.13
N PHE A 28 -2.71 -11.82 0.10
CA PHE A 28 -2.51 -10.77 1.09
C PHE A 28 -3.81 -10.50 1.86
N ASP A 29 -3.69 -10.52 3.19
CA ASP A 29 -4.81 -10.24 4.10
C ASP A 29 -5.00 -8.74 4.34
N LEU A 30 -3.96 -7.95 4.07
CA LEU A 30 -4.00 -6.49 4.18
C LEU A 30 -3.07 -5.87 3.14
N ILE A 31 -3.60 -4.93 2.38
CA ILE A 31 -2.85 -4.09 1.45
C ILE A 31 -3.09 -2.64 1.83
N VAL A 32 -2.02 -1.93 2.14
CA VAL A 32 -2.07 -0.49 2.45
C VAL A 32 -1.33 0.27 1.36
N GLY A 33 -2.00 1.20 0.70
CA GLY A 33 -1.39 2.15 -0.21
C GLY A 33 -1.06 3.47 0.46
N VAL A 34 0.10 4.03 0.14
CA VAL A 34 0.55 5.33 0.65
C VAL A 34 1.00 6.21 -0.51
N ASP A 35 0.51 7.44 -0.51
CA ASP A 35 0.92 8.46 -1.48
C ASP A 35 0.70 9.87 -0.90
N THR A 36 1.26 10.87 -1.57
CA THR A 36 1.05 12.31 -1.32
C THR A 36 -0.31 12.81 -1.79
N ARG A 37 -0.98 12.06 -2.66
CA ARG A 37 -2.25 12.42 -3.30
C ARG A 37 -3.16 11.20 -3.35
N ALA A 38 -4.47 11.41 -3.31
CA ALA A 38 -5.41 10.31 -3.51
C ALA A 38 -5.27 9.70 -4.92
N PRO A 39 -5.39 8.37 -5.08
CA PRO A 39 -5.51 7.76 -6.40
C PRO A 39 -6.78 8.29 -7.09
N HIS A 40 -6.72 8.37 -8.43
CA HIS A 40 -7.85 8.83 -9.24
C HIS A 40 -9.09 7.94 -9.08
N GLU A 41 -8.87 6.63 -8.91
CA GLU A 41 -9.90 5.64 -8.68
C GLU A 41 -9.56 4.87 -7.41
N ALA A 42 -10.59 4.58 -6.61
CA ALA A 42 -10.44 3.70 -5.46
C ALA A 42 -10.15 2.27 -5.94
N ILE A 43 -9.28 1.57 -5.23
CA ILE A 43 -8.95 0.17 -5.51
C ILE A 43 -9.61 -0.66 -4.41
N ASP A 44 -10.61 -1.46 -4.76
CA ASP A 44 -11.30 -2.32 -3.81
C ASP A 44 -10.31 -3.29 -3.15
N GLY A 45 -10.39 -3.44 -1.83
CA GLY A 45 -9.47 -4.27 -1.06
C GLY A 45 -8.14 -3.59 -0.70
N VAL A 46 -7.97 -2.29 -0.98
CA VAL A 46 -6.79 -1.52 -0.59
C VAL A 46 -7.18 -0.36 0.33
N ASP A 47 -6.62 -0.34 1.54
CA ASP A 47 -6.69 0.81 2.42
C ASP A 47 -5.71 1.88 1.95
N PHE A 48 -6.13 3.15 1.91
CA PHE A 48 -5.29 4.24 1.43
C PHE A 48 -5.02 5.30 2.50
N ILE A 49 -3.77 5.73 2.61
CA ILE A 49 -3.33 6.79 3.51
C ILE A 49 -2.64 7.90 2.70
N VAL A 50 -3.19 9.11 2.76
CA VAL A 50 -2.48 10.31 2.32
C VAL A 50 -1.42 10.65 3.37
N SER A 51 -0.15 10.68 2.97
CA SER A 51 0.97 11.02 3.86
C SER A 51 1.97 11.91 3.14
N ASP A 52 2.53 12.89 3.85
CA ASP A 52 3.47 13.89 3.35
C ASP A 52 4.89 13.35 3.06
N GLN A 53 5.03 12.03 2.89
CA GLN A 53 6.28 11.33 2.55
C GLN A 53 7.42 11.49 3.58
N SER A 54 7.12 11.77 4.85
CA SER A 54 8.13 11.57 5.89
C SER A 54 8.40 10.05 6.00
N TYR A 55 9.57 9.62 5.53
CA TYR A 55 10.05 8.22 5.61
C TYR A 55 9.96 7.66 7.04
N SER A 56 10.04 8.54 8.05
CA SER A 56 9.89 8.22 9.46
C SER A 56 8.47 7.80 9.87
N SER A 57 7.43 8.34 9.22
CA SER A 57 6.03 7.98 9.49
C SER A 57 5.67 6.64 8.84
N LEU A 58 6.11 6.44 7.60
CA LEU A 58 6.02 5.17 6.87
C LEU A 58 6.75 4.04 7.60
N ALA A 59 8.00 4.27 8.05
CA ALA A 59 8.77 3.28 8.80
C ALA A 59 8.12 2.92 10.16
N ARG A 60 7.45 3.88 10.82
CA ARG A 60 6.67 3.62 12.05
C ARG A 60 5.42 2.79 11.75
N LEU A 61 4.72 3.08 10.66
CA LEU A 61 3.57 2.31 10.21
C LEU A 61 3.99 0.86 9.92
N VAL A 62 5.06 0.66 9.14
CA VAL A 62 5.62 -0.66 8.82
C VAL A 62 5.99 -1.42 10.08
N LYS A 63 6.73 -0.79 11.01
CA LYS A 63 7.12 -1.42 12.29
C LYS A 63 5.94 -1.84 13.17
N LYS A 64 4.83 -1.10 13.14
CA LYS A 64 3.65 -1.39 13.98
C LYS A 64 2.65 -2.34 13.32
N SER A 65 2.51 -2.29 11.99
CA SER A 65 1.52 -3.08 11.26
C SER A 65 2.00 -4.49 10.91
N GLY A 66 3.32 -4.73 10.97
CA GLY A 66 3.91 -6.03 10.66
C GLY A 66 3.85 -6.36 9.18
N VAL A 67 4.00 -5.34 8.32
CA VAL A 67 4.11 -5.52 6.87
C VAL A 67 5.36 -6.33 6.57
N ASP A 68 5.22 -7.35 5.73
CA ASP A 68 6.34 -8.21 5.30
C ASP A 68 6.80 -7.91 3.88
N THR A 69 5.98 -7.20 3.10
CA THR A 69 6.22 -6.89 1.69
C THR A 69 6.06 -5.40 1.41
N ILE A 70 7.06 -4.78 0.77
CA ILE A 70 7.01 -3.36 0.35
C ILE A 70 7.21 -3.28 -1.16
N ILE A 71 6.36 -2.51 -1.82
CA ILE A 71 6.44 -2.18 -3.24
C ILE A 71 6.67 -0.67 -3.36
N HIS A 72 7.74 -0.27 -4.06
CA HIS A 72 8.17 1.11 -4.24
C HIS A 72 8.37 1.46 -5.71
#